data_AF-A0A847ZQR4-F1
#
_entry.id   AF-A0A847ZQR4-F1
#
_cell.length_a   1.000
_cell.length_b   1.000
_cell.length_c   1.000
_cell.angle_alpha   90.00
_cell.angle_beta   90.00
_cell.angle_gamma   90.00
#
_symmetry.space_group_name_H-M   'P 1'
#
loop_
_entity.id
_entity.type
_entity.pdbx_description
1 polymer ?
#
loop_
_entity_poly.entity_id
_entity_poly.type
_entity_poly.pdbx_seq_one_letter_code
_entity_poly.pdbx_strand_id
1 'polypeptide(L)'
;LTTRLMQLASWLLLQRAIAAGELGTDEARKEKNRISLTDIGRGAAIPGGENMPGGLTDLVDRSLRLLDRIKTLDMMISRQKSPEAVSDNPVGSQLDQLARAFGTR
;
A
#
# COMPACT_ATOMS: atom_id res chain seq x y z
N LEU A 1 10.91 -11.31 -12.20
CA LEU A 1 11.22 -9.93 -12.64
C LEU A 1 10.11 -9.33 -13.48
N THR A 2 9.84 -9.89 -14.67
CA THR A 2 8.80 -9.38 -15.60
C THR A 2 7.42 -9.36 -14.97
N THR A 3 7.04 -10.41 -14.22
CA THR A 3 5.79 -10.43 -13.45
C THR A 3 5.71 -9.27 -12.48
N ARG A 4 6.81 -8.94 -11.77
CA ARG A 4 6.87 -7.77 -10.89
C ARG A 4 6.64 -6.49 -11.68
N LEU A 5 7.34 -6.30 -12.79
CA LEU A 5 7.20 -5.09 -13.62
C LEU A 5 5.80 -4.95 -14.22
N MET A 6 5.20 -6.04 -14.69
CA MET A 6 3.84 -6.04 -15.24
C MET A 6 2.81 -5.66 -14.19
N GLN A 7 2.93 -6.18 -12.98
CA GLN A 7 2.05 -5.83 -11.88
C GLN A 7 2.22 -4.36 -11.45
N LEU A 8 3.45 -3.86 -11.41
CA LEU A 8 3.71 -2.44 -11.13
C LEU A 8 3.14 -1.52 -12.22
N ALA A 9 3.26 -1.92 -13.49
CA ALA A 9 2.68 -1.18 -14.61
C ALA A 9 1.15 -1.15 -14.52
N SER A 10 0.51 -2.27 -14.21
CA SER A 10 -0.94 -2.35 -13.99
C SER A 10 -1.38 -1.40 -12.87
N TRP A 11 -0.68 -1.40 -11.72
CA TRP A 11 -0.98 -0.51 -10.61
C TRP A 11 -0.84 0.98 -10.99
N LEU A 12 0.22 1.34 -11.72
CA LEU A 12 0.43 2.72 -12.18
C LEU A 12 -0.65 3.18 -13.17
N LEU A 13 -1.09 2.29 -14.07
CA LEU A 13 -2.18 2.58 -15.00
C LEU A 13 -3.51 2.80 -14.26
N LEU A 14 -3.80 1.97 -13.26
CA LEU A 14 -4.97 2.15 -12.40
C LEU A 14 -4.91 3.51 -11.69
N GLN A 15 -3.76 3.85 -11.10
CA GLN A 15 -3.58 5.14 -10.42
C GLN A 15 -3.74 6.33 -11.39
N ARG A 16 -3.26 6.21 -12.62
CA ARG A 16 -3.46 7.22 -13.68
C ARG A 16 -4.93 7.41 -14.01
N ALA A 17 -5.69 6.33 -14.17
CA ALA A 17 -7.10 6.38 -14.53
C ALA A 17 -7.96 6.98 -13.39
N ILE A 18 -7.61 6.69 -12.12
CA ILE A 18 -8.19 7.35 -10.95
C ILE A 18 -7.91 8.85 -10.98
N ALA A 19 -6.65 9.25 -11.24
CA ALA A 19 -6.27 10.66 -11.30
C ALA A 19 -6.94 11.43 -12.45
N ALA A 20 -7.23 10.75 -13.57
CA ALA A 20 -7.96 11.31 -14.70
C ALA A 20 -9.49 11.41 -14.46
N GLY A 21 -10.01 10.81 -13.38
CA GLY A 21 -11.44 10.76 -13.10
C GLY A 21 -12.23 9.78 -13.97
N GLU A 22 -11.55 8.91 -14.72
CA GLU A 22 -12.16 7.91 -15.62
C GLU A 22 -12.78 6.73 -14.84
N LEU A 23 -12.39 6.54 -13.58
CA LEU A 23 -12.82 5.45 -12.72
C LEU A 23 -13.43 5.97 -11.41
N GLY A 24 -14.63 5.50 -11.08
CA GLY A 24 -15.27 5.76 -9.79
C GLY A 24 -14.50 5.12 -8.64
N THR A 25 -14.53 5.75 -7.45
CA THR A 25 -13.75 5.33 -6.27
C THR A 25 -13.98 3.88 -5.84
N ASP A 26 -15.18 3.34 -6.07
CA ASP A 26 -15.53 1.96 -5.72
C ASP A 26 -15.00 0.92 -6.70
N GLU A 27 -14.95 1.26 -7.99
CA GLU A 27 -14.40 0.40 -9.03
C GLU A 27 -12.87 0.36 -8.93
N ALA A 28 -12.26 1.51 -8.62
CA ALA A 28 -10.86 1.61 -8.26
C ALA A 28 -10.47 0.74 -7.05
N ARG A 29 -11.33 0.63 -6.03
CA ARG A 29 -11.11 -0.24 -4.87
C ARG A 29 -11.15 -1.73 -5.23
N LYS A 30 -12.10 -2.13 -6.06
CA LYS A 30 -12.21 -3.52 -6.54
C LYS A 30 -10.97 -3.93 -7.33
N GLU A 31 -10.50 -3.07 -8.22
CA GLU A 31 -9.32 -3.36 -9.04
C GLU A 31 -8.03 -3.31 -8.21
N LYS A 32 -7.92 -2.39 -7.25
CA LYS A 32 -6.80 -2.34 -6.29
C LYS A 32 -6.69 -3.64 -5.47
N ASN A 33 -7.80 -4.21 -5.03
CA ASN A 33 -7.80 -5.47 -4.26
C ASN A 33 -7.34 -6.68 -5.09
N ARG A 34 -7.44 -6.63 -6.42
CA ARG A 34 -6.93 -7.69 -7.30
C ARG A 34 -5.42 -7.58 -7.51
N ILE A 35 -4.84 -6.40 -7.29
CA ILE A 35 -3.42 -6.14 -7.46
C ILE A 35 -2.72 -6.19 -6.09
N SER A 36 -2.36 -7.39 -5.64
CA SER A 36 -1.63 -7.60 -4.37
C SER A 36 -0.14 -7.22 -4.53
N LEU A 37 0.21 -5.97 -4.19
CA LEU A 37 1.60 -5.47 -4.14
C LEU A 37 2.47 -6.19 -3.09
N THR A 38 1.83 -6.85 -2.12
CA THR A 38 2.46 -7.60 -1.03
C THR A 38 3.19 -8.85 -1.52
N ASP A 39 2.65 -9.56 -2.51
CA ASP A 39 3.17 -10.86 -2.97
C ASP A 39 4.31 -10.75 -4.00
N ILE A 40 4.62 -9.54 -4.46
CA ILE A 40 5.50 -9.27 -5.61
C ILE A 40 7.00 -9.07 -5.21
N GLY A 41 7.33 -9.37 -3.95
CA GLY A 41 8.66 -9.18 -3.34
C GLY A 41 9.82 -9.93 -4.03
N ARG A 42 10.98 -10.02 -3.37
CA ARG A 42 12.21 -10.60 -3.93
C ARG A 42 12.02 -12.03 -4.47
N GLY A 43 10.99 -12.75 -4.01
CA GLY A 43 10.75 -14.15 -4.33
C GLY A 43 11.72 -15.05 -3.55
N ALA A 44 11.65 -16.35 -3.78
CA ALA A 44 12.62 -17.28 -3.22
C ALA A 44 14.03 -16.99 -3.79
N ALA A 45 15.05 -17.13 -2.94
CA ALA A 45 16.44 -17.04 -3.40
C ALA A 45 16.68 -18.10 -4.48
N ILE A 46 17.17 -17.67 -5.64
CA ILE A 46 17.46 -18.59 -6.76
C ILE A 46 18.77 -19.30 -6.44
N PRO A 47 18.81 -20.64 -6.37
CA PRO A 47 20.05 -21.39 -6.21
C PRO A 47 21.02 -21.03 -7.34
N GLY A 48 22.24 -20.62 -7.00
CA GLY A 48 23.23 -20.15 -7.99
C GLY A 48 23.10 -18.68 -8.41
N GLY A 49 22.30 -17.88 -7.70
CA GLY A 49 22.20 -16.43 -7.95
C GLY A 49 23.54 -15.67 -7.86
N GLU A 50 24.54 -16.27 -7.22
CA GLU A 50 25.90 -15.72 -7.07
C GLU A 50 26.69 -15.76 -8.39
N ASN A 51 26.28 -16.62 -9.32
CA ASN A 51 26.87 -16.75 -10.66
C ASN A 51 26.08 -15.98 -11.72
N MET A 52 25.09 -15.16 -11.34
CA MET A 52 24.29 -14.40 -12.31
C MET A 52 25.11 -13.27 -12.97
N PRO A 53 24.90 -13.01 -14.27
CA PRO A 53 25.51 -11.87 -14.96
C PRO A 53 25.12 -10.55 -14.30
N GLY A 54 26.09 -9.65 -14.11
CA GLY A 54 25.88 -8.38 -13.38
C GLY A 54 24.71 -7.53 -13.89
N GLY A 55 24.45 -7.53 -15.20
CA GLY A 55 23.32 -6.79 -15.78
C GLY A 55 21.95 -7.29 -15.32
N LEU A 56 21.80 -8.60 -15.12
CA LEU A 56 20.54 -9.16 -14.63
C LEU A 56 20.35 -8.84 -13.15
N THR A 57 21.42 -8.90 -12.36
CA THR A 57 21.42 -8.53 -10.94
C THR A 57 21.05 -7.06 -10.75
N ASP A 58 21.61 -6.14 -11.56
CA ASP A 58 21.22 -4.72 -11.55
C ASP A 58 19.74 -4.52 -11.88
N LEU A 59 19.22 -5.24 -12.89
CA LEU A 59 17.81 -5.13 -13.28
C LEU A 59 16.86 -5.63 -12.17
N VAL A 60 17.23 -6.72 -11.49
CA VAL A 60 16.50 -7.23 -10.32
C VAL A 60 16.50 -6.20 -9.20
N ASP A 61 17.66 -5.63 -8.87
CA ASP A 61 17.81 -4.65 -7.80
C ASP A 61 17.03 -3.35 -8.08
N ARG A 62 17.09 -2.83 -9.32
CA ARG A 62 16.27 -1.69 -9.76
C ARG A 62 14.78 -1.97 -9.63
N SER A 63 14.32 -3.17 -10.02
CA SER A 63 12.91 -3.51 -9.91
C SER A 63 12.43 -3.64 -8.46
N LEU A 64 13.31 -4.01 -7.53
CA LEU A 64 13.02 -4.04 -6.09
C LEU A 64 12.89 -2.63 -5.51
N ARG A 65 13.86 -1.76 -5.80
CA ARG A 65 13.78 -0.34 -5.42
C ARG A 65 12.50 0.31 -5.93
N LEU A 66 12.10 0.00 -7.16
CA LEU A 66 10.86 0.50 -7.74
C LEU A 66 9.63 -0.01 -6.99
N LEU A 67 9.60 -1.30 -6.63
CA LEU A 67 8.53 -1.90 -5.84
C LEU A 67 8.38 -1.20 -4.48
N ASP A 68 9.48 -0.98 -3.76
CA ASP A 68 9.44 -0.32 -2.45
C ASP A 68 8.90 1.11 -2.55
N ARG A 69 9.34 1.86 -3.57
CA ARG A 69 8.86 3.22 -3.80
C ARG A 69 7.36 3.26 -4.13
N ILE A 70 6.87 2.31 -4.91
CA ILE A 70 5.43 2.19 -5.20
C ILE A 70 4.65 1.81 -3.95
N LYS A 71 5.16 0.90 -3.10
CA LYS A 71 4.53 0.57 -1.81
C LYS A 71 4.42 1.80 -0.91
N THR A 72 5.49 2.60 -0.80
CA THR A 72 5.45 3.86 -0.04
C THR A 72 4.40 4.82 -0.57
N LEU A 73 4.33 5.00 -1.90
CA LEU A 73 3.31 5.84 -2.52
C LEU A 73 1.89 5.34 -2.25
N ASP A 74 1.65 4.02 -2.36
CA ASP A 74 0.34 3.44 -2.08
C ASP A 74 -0.11 3.66 -0.63
N MET A 75 0.81 3.54 0.33
CA MET A 75 0.54 3.84 1.74
C MET A 75 0.19 5.32 1.95
N MET A 76 0.93 6.24 1.30
CA MET A 76 0.66 7.68 1.39
C MET A 76 -0.72 8.03 0.81
N ILE A 77 -1.06 7.48 -0.36
CA ILE A 77 -2.37 7.68 -1.02
C ILE A 77 -3.50 7.10 -0.17
N SER A 78 -3.28 5.92 0.42
CA SER A 78 -4.28 5.27 1.28
C SER A 78 -4.51 6.08 2.56
N ARG A 79 -3.45 6.65 3.15
CA ARG A 79 -3.55 7.52 4.33
C ARG A 79 -4.25 8.85 4.04
N GLN A 80 -4.09 9.43 2.85
CA GLN A 80 -4.85 10.63 2.44
C GLN A 80 -6.35 10.35 2.25
N LYS A 81 -6.72 9.14 1.82
CA LYS A 81 -8.13 8.76 1.59
C LYS A 81 -8.86 8.38 2.87
N SER A 82 -8.17 7.87 3.87
CA SER A 82 -8.74 7.72 5.19
C SER A 82 -8.79 9.12 5.82
N PRO A 83 -9.97 9.68 6.15
CA PRO A 83 -9.98 10.80 7.09
C PRO A 83 -9.20 10.30 8.30
N GLU A 84 -8.24 11.10 8.79
CA GLU A 84 -7.60 10.80 10.08
C GLU A 84 -8.74 10.42 11.01
N ALA A 85 -8.81 9.14 11.37
CA ALA A 85 -9.72 8.71 12.39
C ALA A 85 -9.27 9.52 13.58
N VAL A 86 -9.99 10.62 13.84
CA VAL A 86 -9.87 11.40 15.06
C VAL A 86 -9.87 10.33 16.11
N SER A 87 -8.70 10.09 16.68
CA SER A 87 -8.50 9.04 17.66
C SER A 87 -9.51 9.37 18.73
N ASP A 88 -10.58 8.58 18.77
CA ASP A 88 -11.70 8.77 19.67
C ASP A 88 -11.05 8.84 21.05
N ASN A 89 -10.99 10.04 21.63
CA ASN A 89 -10.04 10.39 22.66
C ASN A 89 -10.23 9.39 23.81
N PRO A 90 -9.31 8.43 24.01
CA PRO A 90 -9.56 7.32 24.93
C PRO A 90 -9.64 7.82 26.37
N VAL A 91 -9.04 8.98 26.65
CA VAL A 91 -9.18 9.68 27.92
C VAL A 91 -10.55 10.36 28.03
N GLY A 92 -11.06 10.91 26.93
CA GLY A 92 -12.40 11.48 26.86
C GLY A 92 -13.50 10.46 27.14
N SER A 93 -13.40 9.25 26.56
CA SER A 93 -14.37 8.17 26.84
C SER A 93 -14.28 7.65 28.28
N GLN A 94 -13.09 7.63 28.87
CA GLN A 94 -12.91 7.31 30.29
C GLN A 94 -13.45 8.39 31.23
N LEU A 95 -13.28 9.67 30.88
CA LEU A 95 -13.86 10.80 31.62
C LEU A 95 -15.39 10.80 31.55
N ASP A 96 -15.97 10.51 30.39
CA ASP A 96 -17.42 10.34 30.23
C ASP A 96 -17.96 9.18 31.08
N GLN A 97 -17.21 8.07 31.16
CA GLN A 97 -17.58 6.94 31.98
C GLN A 97 -17.53 7.27 33.49
N LEU A 98 -16.52 8.04 33.92
CA LEU A 98 -16.44 8.56 35.29
C LEU A 98 -17.55 9.56 35.59
N ALA A 99 -17.82 10.49 34.67
CA ALA A 99 -18.90 11.47 34.81
C ALA A 99 -20.27 10.79 34.93
N ARG A 100 -20.52 9.70 34.17
CA ARG A 100 -21.75 8.91 34.30
C ARG A 100 -21.84 8.13 35.61
N ALA A 101 -20.73 7.62 36.13
CA ALA A 101 -20.72 6.85 37.38
C ALA A 101 -20.85 7.74 38.63
N PHE A 102 -20.37 8.99 38.56
CA PHE A 102 -20.28 9.90 39.72
C PHE A 102 -21.17 11.16 39.58
N GLY A 103 -21.84 11.36 38.46
CA GLY A 103 -22.62 12.55 38.11
C GLY A 103 -24.07 12.59 38.61
N THR A 104 -24.35 12.02 39.79
CA THR A 104 -25.63 12.22 40.49
C THR A 104 -25.38 12.63 41.92
N ARG A 105 -25.40 13.95 42.15
CA ARG A 105 -25.94 14.60 43.34
C ARG A 105 -26.50 15.96 42.98
#